data_AF-A0AAJ3LIK2-F1
#
_entry.id   AF-A0AAJ3LIK2-F1
#
_cell.length_a   1.000
_cell.length_b   1.000
_cell.length_c   1.000
_cell.angle_alpha   90.00
_cell.angle_beta   90.00
_cell.angle_gamma   90.00
#
_symmetry.space_group_name_H-M   'P 1'
#
loop_
_entity.id
_entity.type
_entity.pdbx_description
1 polymer ?
#
loop_
_entity_poly.entity_id
_entity_poly.type
_entity_poly.pdbx_seq_one_letter_code
_entity_poly.pdbx_strand_id
1 'polypeptide(L)'
;MSKHLKFDAANGTMLTHSKFGKYTEELLQLNENTQVEFRKTTLHALKITTKELASLHDQQKQLSDLLKANKISLDDYEKEIKDIDEDIKLTETLIQNLTGTKPPLPLKKERFGVALS
;
A
#
# COMPACT_ATOMS: atom_id res chain seq x y z
N MET A 1 -17.69 -12.75 -5.98
CA MET A 1 -17.37 -12.80 -4.53
C MET A 1 -18.07 -11.71 -3.72
N SER A 2 -18.00 -10.42 -4.08
CA SER A 2 -18.59 -9.30 -3.31
C SER A 2 -20.10 -9.43 -3.01
N LYS A 3 -20.86 -10.14 -3.86
CA LYS A 3 -22.28 -10.44 -3.63
C LYS A 3 -22.54 -11.41 -2.46
N HIS A 4 -21.52 -12.15 -2.02
CA HIS A 4 -21.66 -13.23 -1.04
C HIS A 4 -20.80 -13.01 0.20
N LEU A 5 -19.69 -12.29 0.06
CA LEU A 5 -18.70 -12.00 1.09
C LEU A 5 -18.37 -10.51 1.10
N LYS A 6 -18.27 -9.92 2.30
CA LYS A 6 -17.82 -8.55 2.51
C LYS A 6 -16.74 -8.53 3.60
N PHE A 7 -15.65 -7.81 3.36
CA PHE A 7 -14.64 -7.61 4.38
C PHE A 7 -15.09 -6.58 5.41
N ASP A 8 -14.97 -6.92 6.70
CA ASP A 8 -15.14 -6.01 7.83
C ASP A 8 -13.78 -5.56 8.34
N ALA A 9 -13.40 -4.33 8.02
CA ALA A 9 -12.12 -3.76 8.41
C ALA A 9 -11.99 -3.49 9.93
N ALA A 10 -13.11 -3.38 10.67
CA ALA A 10 -13.05 -3.17 12.11
C ALA A 10 -12.58 -4.44 12.85
N ASN A 11 -13.07 -5.59 12.40
CA ASN A 11 -12.82 -6.88 13.03
C ASN A 11 -11.85 -7.77 12.26
N GLY A 12 -11.46 -7.38 11.05
CA GLY A 12 -10.60 -8.18 10.18
C GLY A 12 -11.25 -9.48 9.72
N THR A 13 -12.58 -9.56 9.67
CA THR A 13 -13.34 -10.78 9.32
C THR A 13 -14.04 -10.65 7.96
N MET A 14 -14.46 -11.78 7.39
CA MET A 14 -15.33 -11.86 6.22
C MET A 14 -16.77 -12.09 6.69
N LEU A 15 -17.64 -11.10 6.44
CA LEU A 15 -19.07 -11.21 6.64
C LEU A 15 -19.70 -11.96 5.46
N THR A 16 -20.59 -12.90 5.76
CA THR A 16 -21.31 -13.70 4.77
C THR A 16 -22.74 -13.18 4.62
N HIS A 17 -23.23 -13.08 3.37
CA HIS A 17 -24.57 -12.55 3.08
C HIS A 17 -25.46 -13.55 2.32
N SER A 18 -24.98 -14.78 2.14
CA SER A 18 -25.71 -15.84 1.43
C SER A 18 -25.22 -17.22 1.86
N LYS A 19 -25.98 -18.26 1.54
CA LYS A 19 -25.57 -19.66 1.78
C LYS A 19 -24.23 -19.98 1.08
N PHE A 20 -24.08 -19.56 -0.18
CA PHE A 20 -22.81 -19.70 -0.91
C PHE A 20 -21.65 -18.98 -0.20
N GLY A 21 -21.90 -17.78 0.34
CA GLY A 21 -20.91 -17.05 1.13
C GLY A 21 -20.44 -17.82 2.36
N LYS A 22 -21.35 -18.45 3.10
CA LYS A 22 -21.01 -19.31 4.24
C LYS A 22 -20.15 -20.50 3.82
N TYR A 23 -20.55 -21.22 2.77
CA TYR A 23 -19.74 -22.33 2.26
C TYR A 23 -18.35 -21.91 1.82
N THR A 24 -18.22 -20.77 1.13
CA THR A 24 -16.90 -20.24 0.73
C THR A 24 -16.06 -19.82 1.93
N GLU A 25 -16.69 -19.19 2.93
CA GLU A 25 -16.02 -18.77 4.16
C GLU A 25 -15.50 -19.97 4.95
N GLU A 26 -16.30 -21.02 5.12
CA GLU A 26 -15.91 -22.27 5.78
C GLU A 26 -14.83 -23.02 5.00
N LEU A 27 -15.02 -23.21 3.68
CA LEU A 27 -14.13 -24.02 2.85
C LEU A 27 -12.73 -23.39 2.70
N LEU A 28 -12.66 -22.06 2.64
CA LEU A 28 -11.39 -21.32 2.60
C LEU A 28 -10.91 -20.92 4.00
N GLN A 29 -11.66 -21.29 5.04
CA GLN A 29 -11.39 -20.99 6.44
C GLN A 29 -11.13 -19.50 6.68
N LEU A 30 -11.89 -18.63 5.99
CA LEU A 30 -11.55 -17.21 5.89
C LEU A 30 -11.56 -16.52 7.25
N ASN A 31 -12.36 -16.97 8.22
CA ASN A 31 -12.36 -16.41 9.58
C ASN A 31 -11.61 -17.25 10.62
N GLU A 32 -10.75 -18.17 10.20
CA GLU A 32 -9.80 -18.79 11.11
C GLU A 32 -8.94 -17.72 11.79
N ASN A 33 -8.59 -17.94 13.06
CA ASN A 33 -7.93 -16.94 13.89
C ASN A 33 -6.63 -16.42 13.26
N THR A 34 -5.83 -17.31 12.67
CA THR A 34 -4.57 -16.98 11.97
C THR A 34 -4.79 -16.00 10.80
N GLN A 35 -5.83 -16.23 9.98
CA GLN A 35 -6.17 -15.35 8.86
C GLN A 35 -6.74 -14.01 9.31
N VAL A 36 -7.52 -13.99 10.39
CA VAL A 36 -8.06 -12.75 10.99
C VAL A 36 -6.92 -11.91 11.57
N GLU A 37 -6.03 -12.53 12.34
CA GLU A 37 -4.85 -11.87 12.92
C GLU A 37 -3.95 -11.28 11.83
N PHE A 38 -3.64 -12.05 10.79
CA PHE A 38 -2.87 -11.56 9.65
C PHE A 38 -3.52 -10.33 8.99
N ARG A 39 -4.83 -10.33 8.79
CA ARG A 39 -5.54 -9.17 8.20
C ARG A 39 -5.52 -7.96 9.13
N LYS A 40 -5.70 -8.17 10.44
CA LYS A 40 -5.63 -7.08 11.43
C LYS A 40 -4.24 -6.45 11.48
N THR A 41 -3.18 -7.25 11.49
CA THR A 41 -1.80 -6.74 11.51
C THR A 41 -1.46 -6.03 10.21
N THR A 42 -1.92 -6.56 9.06
CA THR A 42 -1.79 -5.89 7.75
C THR A 42 -2.49 -4.53 7.73
N LEU A 43 -3.74 -4.45 8.23
CA LEU A 43 -4.47 -3.18 8.35
C LEU A 43 -3.76 -2.19 9.29
N HIS A 44 -3.20 -2.68 10.39
CA HIS A 44 -2.46 -1.85 11.32
C HIS A 44 -1.19 -1.28 10.68
N ALA A 45 -0.41 -2.12 9.99
CA ALA A 45 0.75 -1.71 9.24
C ALA A 45 0.37 -0.65 8.20
N LEU A 46 -0.66 -0.91 7.40
CA LEU A 46 -1.15 0.04 6.39
C LEU A 46 -1.53 1.40 6.99
N LYS A 47 -2.19 1.40 8.16
CA LYS A 47 -2.54 2.65 8.87
C LYS A 47 -1.29 3.43 9.30
N ILE A 48 -0.25 2.75 9.79
CA ILE A 48 1.02 3.40 10.17
C ILE A 48 1.71 3.93 8.92
N THR A 49 1.87 3.10 7.89
CA THR A 49 2.54 3.47 6.64
C THR A 49 1.85 4.64 5.94
N THR A 50 0.52 4.70 5.96
CA THR A 50 -0.23 5.82 5.36
C THR A 50 0.01 7.14 6.13
N LYS A 51 0.15 7.07 7.46
CA LYS A 51 0.50 8.25 8.27
C LYS A 51 1.92 8.71 8.00
N GLU A 52 2.85 7.77 7.85
CA GLU A 52 4.23 8.06 7.51
C GLU A 52 4.32 8.77 6.16
N LEU A 53 3.62 8.25 5.14
CA LEU A 53 3.57 8.89 3.82
C LEU A 53 3.06 10.33 3.88
N ALA A 54 2.00 10.58 4.66
CA ALA A 54 1.48 11.94 4.86
C ALA A 54 2.51 12.85 5.56
N SER A 55 3.22 12.33 6.56
CA SER A 55 4.29 13.06 7.26
C SER A 55 5.43 13.43 6.32
N LEU A 56 5.87 12.50 5.47
CA LEU A 56 6.92 12.73 4.46
C LEU A 56 6.51 13.82 3.46
N HIS A 57 5.27 13.79 2.97
CA HIS A 57 4.75 14.86 2.09
C HIS A 57 4.68 16.23 2.80
N ASP A 58 4.32 16.26 4.08
CA ASP A 58 4.34 17.49 4.87
C ASP A 58 5.78 18.03 5.04
N GLN A 59 6.76 17.15 5.29
CA GLN A 59 8.18 17.53 5.35
C GLN A 59 8.69 18.07 4.01
N GLN A 60 8.35 17.39 2.91
CA GLN A 60 8.68 17.83 1.54
C GLN A 60 8.14 19.25 1.26
N LYS A 61 6.92 19.52 1.69
CA LYS A 61 6.28 20.84 1.58
C LYS A 61 6.98 21.88 2.45
N GLN A 62 7.30 21.54 3.70
CA GLN A 62 8.01 22.45 4.62
C GLN A 62 9.39 22.84 4.07
N LEU A 63 10.17 21.90 3.56
CA LEU A 63 11.45 22.20 2.90
C LEU A 63 11.29 23.14 1.71
N SER A 64 10.26 22.88 0.88
CA SER A 64 9.97 23.73 -0.28
C SER A 64 9.57 25.16 0.15
N ASP A 65 8.83 25.30 1.24
CA ASP A 65 8.45 26.61 1.79
C ASP A 65 9.64 27.34 2.44
N LEU A 66 10.57 26.61 3.09
CA LEU A 66 11.82 27.17 3.62
C LEU A 66 12.74 27.68 2.51
N LEU A 67 12.85 26.95 1.40
CA LEU A 67 13.61 27.38 0.23
C LEU A 67 13.01 28.66 -0.38
N LYS A 68 11.68 28.70 -0.57
CA LYS A 68 10.98 29.91 -1.08
C LYS A 68 11.16 31.12 -0.16
N ALA A 69 11.25 30.88 1.15
CA ALA A 69 11.51 31.92 2.14
C ALA A 69 13.00 32.32 2.23
N ASN A 70 13.89 31.75 1.39
CA ASN A 70 15.35 31.91 1.44
C ASN A 70 15.95 31.60 2.82
N LYS A 71 15.35 30.67 3.57
CA LYS A 71 15.83 30.26 4.90
C LYS A 71 16.86 29.13 4.87
N ILE A 72 16.94 28.44 3.73
CA ILE A 72 17.90 27.37 3.46
C ILE A 72 18.54 27.62 2.09
N SER A 73 19.73 27.06 1.86
CA SER A 73 20.37 27.11 0.55
C SER A 73 19.73 26.10 -0.42
N LEU A 74 19.95 26.29 -1.73
CA LEU A 74 19.53 25.31 -2.72
C LEU A 74 20.24 23.97 -2.52
N ASP A 75 21.53 23.99 -2.19
CA ASP A 75 22.33 22.79 -1.94
C ASP A 75 21.80 21.98 -0.75
N ASP A 76 21.36 22.64 0.32
CA ASP A 76 20.77 21.98 1.49
C ASP A 76 19.40 21.38 1.14
N TYR A 77 18.60 22.11 0.37
CA TYR A 77 17.32 21.62 -0.13
C TYR A 77 17.49 20.36 -0.98
N GLU A 78 18.42 20.38 -1.96
CA GLU A 78 18.65 19.27 -2.88
C GLU A 78 19.14 18.00 -2.18
N LYS A 79 19.91 18.13 -1.10
CA LYS A 79 20.34 16.98 -0.29
C LYS A 79 19.18 16.35 0.46
N GLU A 80 18.42 17.15 1.20
CA GLU A 80 17.35 16.65 2.07
C GLU A 80 16.14 16.15 1.27
N ILE A 81 15.79 16.82 0.16
CA ILE A 81 14.63 16.44 -0.67
C ILE A 81 14.80 15.06 -1.31
N LYS A 82 16.04 14.69 -1.63
CA LYS A 82 16.34 13.41 -2.27
C LYS A 82 16.03 12.25 -1.34
N ASP A 83 16.44 12.34 -0.08
CA ASP A 83 16.21 11.30 0.92
C ASP A 83 14.71 11.14 1.19
N ILE A 84 13.98 12.25 1.32
CA ILE A 84 12.51 12.25 1.47
C ILE A 84 11.81 11.63 0.26
N ASP A 85 12.25 11.95 -0.96
CA ASP A 85 11.67 11.39 -2.19
C ASP A 85 11.91 9.86 -2.29
N GLU A 86 13.05 9.37 -1.82
CA GLU A 86 13.36 7.94 -1.75
C GLU A 86 12.45 7.23 -0.72
N ASP A 87 12.29 7.82 0.46
CA ASP A 87 11.41 7.29 1.51
C ASP A 87 9.94 7.30 1.10
N ILE A 88 9.47 8.33 0.38
CA ILE A 88 8.12 8.37 -0.21
C ILE A 88 7.91 7.17 -1.14
N LYS A 89 8.83 6.94 -2.08
CA LYS A 89 8.73 5.83 -3.05
C LYS A 89 8.73 4.47 -2.37
N LEU A 90 9.57 4.29 -1.35
CA LEU A 90 9.62 3.06 -0.54
C LEU A 90 8.27 2.84 0.16
N THR A 91 7.75 3.89 0.79
CA THR A 91 6.49 3.87 1.54
C THR A 91 5.29 3.59 0.64
N GLU A 92 5.23 4.21 -0.54
CA GLU A 92 4.21 3.92 -1.57
C GLU A 92 4.29 2.47 -2.05
N THR A 93 5.51 1.97 -2.29
CA THR A 93 5.72 0.57 -2.69
C THR A 93 5.24 -0.40 -1.61
N LEU A 94 5.49 -0.09 -0.34
CA LEU A 94 5.00 -0.89 0.78
C LEU A 94 3.47 -0.92 0.82
N ILE A 95 2.81 0.24 0.68
CA ILE A 95 1.34 0.31 0.60
C ILE A 95 0.83 -0.57 -0.53
N GLN A 96 1.39 -0.43 -1.74
CA GLN A 96 1.01 -1.22 -2.91
C GLN A 96 1.15 -2.74 -2.70
N ASN A 97 2.21 -3.16 -1.98
CA ASN A 97 2.40 -4.57 -1.64
C ASN A 97 1.32 -5.06 -0.65
N LEU A 98 0.99 -4.26 0.36
CA LEU A 98 0.00 -4.63 1.38
C LEU A 98 -1.45 -4.62 0.85
N THR A 99 -1.75 -3.75 -0.13
CA THR A 99 -3.08 -3.67 -0.76
C THR A 99 -3.23 -4.56 -2.00
N GLY A 100 -2.13 -5.11 -2.51
CA GLY A 100 -2.12 -5.83 -3.78
C GLY A 100 -2.36 -4.93 -5.00
N THR A 101 -2.10 -3.62 -4.90
CA THR A 101 -2.25 -2.65 -6.01
C THR A 101 -0.95 -2.37 -6.75
N LYS A 102 0.09 -3.18 -6.51
CA LYS A 102 1.34 -3.07 -7.26
C LYS A 102 1.07 -3.25 -8.75
N PRO A 103 1.50 -2.31 -9.62
CA PRO A 103 1.32 -2.44 -11.05
C PRO A 103 1.93 -3.75 -11.56
N PRO A 104 1.26 -4.43 -12.51
CA PRO A 104 1.84 -5.62 -13.12
C PRO A 104 3.16 -5.24 -13.80
N LEU A 105 4.11 -6.18 -13.80
CA LEU A 105 5.35 -6.00 -14.55
C LEU A 105 5.00 -5.74 -16.03
N PRO A 106 5.73 -4.83 -16.70
CA PRO A 106 5.53 -4.60 -18.12
C PRO A 106 5.67 -5.93 -18.87
N LEU A 107 4.82 -6.12 -19.87
CA LEU A 107 4.88 -7.31 -20.72
C LEU A 107 6.29 -7.41 -21.31
N LYS A 108 6.87 -8.61 -21.23
CA LYS A 108 8.14 -8.86 -21.91
C LYS A 108 7.91 -8.63 -23.39
N LYS A 109 8.73 -7.77 -23.99
CA LYS A 109 8.72 -7.51 -25.43
C LYS A 109 9.23 -8.71 -26.24
N GLU A 110 9.82 -9.69 -25.56
CA GLU A 110 10.38 -10.89 -26.17
C GLU A 110 10.15 -12.12 -25.29
N ARG A 111 9.91 -13.26 -25.94
CA ARG A 111 9.89 -14.57 -25.29
C ARG A 111 10.55 -15.59 -26.21
N PHE A 112 11.53 -16.32 -25.68
CA PHE A 112 12.32 -17.29 -26.47
C PHE A 112 12.95 -16.71 -27.75
N GLY A 113 13.41 -15.46 -27.71
CA GLY A 113 14.01 -14.79 -28.87
C GLY A 113 13.02 -14.34 -29.94
N VAL A 114 11.71 -14.44 -29.68
CA VAL A 114 10.66 -13.94 -30.57
C VAL A 114 10.06 -12.68 -29.97
N ALA A 115 10.00 -11.60 -30.76
CA ALA A 115 9.34 -10.37 -30.38
C ALA A 115 7.82 -10.61 -30.19
N LEU A 116 7.29 -10.14 -29.07
CA LEU A 116 5.87 -10.15 -28.76
C LEU A 116 5.30 -8.78 -29.14
N SER A 117 4.42 -8.77 -30.16
CA SER A 117 3.71 -7.59 -30.68
C SER A 117 2.76 -6.99 -29.65
#